data_AF-A0A248VL53-F1
#
_entry.id   AF-A0A248VL53-F1
#
_cell.length_a   1.000
_cell.length_b   1.000
_cell.length_c   1.000
_cell.angle_alpha   90.00
_cell.angle_beta   90.00
_cell.angle_gamma   90.00
#
_symmetry.space_group_name_H-M   'P 1'
#
loop_
_entity.id
_entity.type
_entity.pdbx_description
1 polymer ?
#
loop_
_entity_poly.entity_id
_entity_poly.type
_entity_poly.pdbx_seq_one_letter_code
_entity_poly.pdbx_strand_id
1 'polypeptide(L)'
;MWKYLAIWIGVLISTWPLSPHAELTAPITMECRSGEFVVGLVGKTGAWIDSIAPICAHWEERNVQSVMARSVPRVAGGTGGARNQQTCPDGTALMSWKVEKVLVNDAAYASAVVSQCRSLLPPHAQEPGVLRYAGAGGPPGRQPLPQENCPAGQVATGVHAWVSHDQRFVTEVKMNCGPAPFVHSDMTTRSNPDGSVTYFSPTLVFPDREGIRVDWCRDWAANCGAPAADAFCHSQGMGNAASFDVKADVPLTIVISSRRICRQQGCKTFERVDCGARK
;
A
#
# COMPACT_ATOMS: atom_id res chain seq x y z
N MET A 1 -58.92 42.78 43.33
CA MET A 1 -58.50 43.51 42.11
C MET A 1 -57.14 42.99 41.68
N TRP A 2 -57.13 42.25 40.57
CA TRP A 2 -56.04 41.42 40.07
C TRP A 2 -55.01 42.26 39.32
N LYS A 3 -53.72 42.19 39.70
CA LYS A 3 -52.61 42.79 38.95
C LYS A 3 -52.17 41.82 37.84
N TYR A 4 -52.32 42.22 36.58
CA TYR A 4 -51.75 41.50 35.44
C TYR A 4 -50.27 41.89 35.26
N LEU A 5 -49.38 40.91 35.41
CA LEU A 5 -47.96 41.01 35.06
C LEU A 5 -47.83 40.58 33.59
N ALA A 6 -47.50 41.51 32.69
CA ALA A 6 -47.20 41.19 31.30
C ALA A 6 -45.73 40.76 31.19
N ILE A 7 -45.50 39.47 30.96
CA ILE A 7 -44.17 38.89 30.70
C ILE A 7 -43.90 39.06 29.20
N TRP A 8 -42.93 39.93 28.86
CA TRP A 8 -42.38 40.03 27.51
C TRP A 8 -41.44 38.84 27.27
N ILE A 9 -41.87 37.90 26.43
CA ILE A 9 -41.00 36.84 25.89
C ILE A 9 -40.24 37.45 24.71
N GLY A 10 -39.01 37.91 24.97
CA GLY A 10 -38.06 38.27 23.92
C GLY A 10 -37.62 37.01 23.18
N VAL A 11 -38.04 36.85 21.93
CA VAL A 11 -37.50 35.85 21.02
C VAL A 11 -36.10 36.30 20.63
N LEU A 12 -35.09 35.74 21.30
CA LEU A 12 -33.70 35.81 20.87
C LEU A 12 -33.57 34.97 19.59
N ILE A 13 -33.64 35.62 18.43
CA ILE A 13 -33.18 35.05 17.18
C ILE A 13 -31.66 34.96 17.31
N SER A 14 -31.16 33.80 17.75
CA SER A 14 -29.74 33.49 17.65
C SER A 14 -29.39 33.42 16.17
N THR A 15 -28.85 34.51 15.63
CA THR A 15 -28.15 34.50 14.36
C THR A 15 -26.82 33.82 14.60
N TRP A 16 -26.81 32.49 14.53
CA TRP A 16 -25.56 31.75 14.44
C TRP A 16 -24.89 32.20 13.14
N PRO A 17 -23.65 32.73 13.17
CA PRO A 17 -22.90 32.89 11.95
C PRO A 17 -22.70 31.50 11.37
N LEU A 18 -23.31 31.26 10.21
CA LEU A 18 -22.99 30.10 9.39
C LEU A 18 -21.47 30.16 9.16
N SER A 19 -20.78 29.20 9.75
CA SER A 19 -19.35 29.04 9.52
C SER A 19 -19.12 28.91 8.02
N PRO A 20 -18.15 29.63 7.43
CA PRO A 20 -17.76 29.43 6.05
C PRO A 20 -16.95 28.14 5.99
N HIS A 21 -17.62 26.99 6.15
CA HIS A 21 -17.05 25.74 5.69
C HIS A 21 -17.05 25.86 4.18
N ALA A 22 -15.86 26.09 3.62
CA ALA A 22 -15.61 25.90 2.20
C ALA A 22 -16.34 24.63 1.76
N GLU A 23 -17.27 24.77 0.81
CA GLU A 23 -17.93 23.64 0.19
C GLU A 23 -16.84 22.73 -0.38
N LEU A 24 -16.48 21.68 0.36
CA LEU A 24 -15.61 20.66 -0.16
C LEU A 24 -16.42 19.93 -1.21
N THR A 25 -16.14 20.24 -2.47
CA THR A 25 -16.58 19.46 -3.64
C THR A 25 -16.33 17.98 -3.35
N ALA A 26 -17.28 17.12 -3.73
CA ALA A 26 -17.09 15.68 -3.59
C ALA A 26 -15.77 15.26 -4.27
N PRO A 27 -14.96 14.38 -3.65
CA PRO A 27 -13.70 13.97 -4.25
C PRO A 27 -13.95 13.26 -5.57
N ILE A 28 -13.05 13.49 -6.53
CA ILE A 28 -12.94 12.69 -7.73
C ILE A 28 -12.13 11.45 -7.36
N THR A 29 -12.77 10.28 -7.44
CA THR A 29 -12.16 8.98 -7.14
C THR A 29 -11.60 8.34 -8.40
N MET A 30 -10.33 7.97 -8.35
CA MET A 30 -9.60 7.33 -9.43
C MET A 30 -9.00 6.03 -8.93
N GLU A 31 -9.76 4.93 -9.06
CA GLU A 31 -9.30 3.59 -8.67
C GLU A 31 -8.52 2.92 -9.80
N CYS A 32 -7.50 2.15 -9.41
CA CYS A 32 -6.94 1.11 -10.26
C CYS A 32 -7.93 -0.04 -10.43
N ARG A 33 -7.73 -0.89 -11.45
CA ARG A 33 -8.59 -2.06 -11.64
C ARG A 33 -8.36 -3.10 -10.54
N SER A 34 -9.26 -4.08 -10.44
CA SER A 34 -9.06 -5.21 -9.52
C SER A 34 -7.72 -5.92 -9.81
N GLY A 35 -6.90 -6.10 -8.77
CA GLY A 35 -5.56 -6.68 -8.88
C GLY A 35 -4.45 -5.71 -9.31
N GLU A 36 -4.78 -4.44 -9.54
CA GLU A 36 -3.81 -3.37 -9.82
C GLU A 36 -3.59 -2.48 -8.58
N PHE A 37 -2.46 -1.79 -8.56
CA PHE A 37 -2.04 -0.88 -7.52
C PHE A 37 -1.33 0.34 -8.10
N VAL A 38 -1.23 1.40 -7.30
CA VAL A 38 -0.61 2.66 -7.68
C VAL A 38 0.91 2.54 -7.57
N VAL A 39 1.57 2.85 -8.68
CA VAL A 39 3.03 2.91 -8.82
C VAL A 39 3.51 4.32 -9.11
N GLY A 40 2.66 5.33 -9.09
CA GLY A 40 3.07 6.69 -9.43
C GLY A 40 1.91 7.61 -9.69
N LEU A 41 2.22 8.84 -10.10
CA LEU A 41 1.21 9.83 -10.48
C LEU A 41 1.60 10.49 -11.80
N VAL A 42 0.59 10.89 -12.54
CA VAL A 42 0.70 11.59 -13.81
C VAL A 42 -0.33 12.71 -13.86
N GLY A 43 -0.05 13.76 -14.62
CA GLY A 43 -1.00 14.83 -14.86
C GLY A 43 -0.29 16.08 -15.34
N LYS A 44 -0.76 17.25 -14.91
CA LYS A 44 -0.16 18.53 -15.26
C LYS A 44 0.14 19.38 -14.03
N THR A 45 1.26 20.08 -14.10
CA THR A 45 1.79 20.90 -13.00
C THR A 45 2.34 22.22 -13.53
N GLY A 46 2.09 23.30 -12.80
CA GLY A 46 2.70 24.61 -12.97
C GLY A 46 3.24 25.14 -11.65
N ALA A 47 2.78 26.31 -11.23
CA ALA A 47 3.01 26.81 -9.86
C ALA A 47 2.33 25.91 -8.80
N TRP A 48 1.26 25.21 -9.18
CA TRP A 48 0.48 24.28 -8.37
C TRP A 48 0.22 22.99 -9.16
N ILE A 49 -0.45 22.03 -8.53
CA ILE A 49 -0.98 20.86 -9.24
C ILE A 49 -2.26 21.26 -9.96
N ASP A 50 -2.20 21.39 -11.29
CA ASP A 50 -3.37 21.64 -12.14
C ASP A 50 -4.22 20.38 -12.24
N SER A 51 -3.58 19.23 -12.45
CA SER A 51 -4.27 17.94 -12.53
C SER A 51 -3.44 16.74 -12.10
N ILE A 52 -4.12 15.67 -11.72
CA ILE A 52 -3.51 14.44 -11.19
C ILE A 52 -4.34 13.19 -11.54
N ALA A 53 -3.65 12.08 -11.75
CA ALA A 53 -4.20 10.73 -11.87
C ALA A 53 -3.17 9.70 -11.35
N PRO A 54 -3.63 8.56 -10.80
CA PRO A 54 -2.72 7.46 -10.49
C PRO A 54 -2.15 6.82 -11.76
N ILE A 55 -0.93 6.32 -11.67
CA ILE A 55 -0.40 5.34 -12.61
C ILE A 55 -0.60 3.98 -11.96
N CYS A 56 -1.36 3.12 -12.62
CA CYS A 56 -1.68 1.79 -12.12
C CYS A 56 -0.78 0.73 -12.77
N ALA A 57 -0.43 -0.29 -12.01
CA ALA A 57 0.28 -1.47 -12.48
C ALA A 57 -0.35 -2.73 -11.87
N HIS A 58 -0.21 -3.86 -12.57
CA HIS A 58 -0.48 -5.16 -11.97
C HIS A 58 0.84 -5.87 -11.67
N TRP A 59 0.78 -6.82 -10.74
CA TRP A 59 1.93 -7.62 -10.36
C TRP A 59 2.05 -8.84 -11.27
N GLU A 60 3.16 -8.97 -11.99
CA GLU A 60 3.47 -10.23 -12.67
C GLU A 60 4.37 -11.09 -11.79
N GLU A 61 3.75 -12.06 -11.13
CA GLU A 61 4.39 -12.98 -10.19
C GLU A 61 5.57 -13.75 -10.80
N ARG A 62 5.46 -14.19 -12.06
CA ARG A 62 6.49 -15.02 -12.72
C ARG A 62 7.83 -14.30 -12.89
N ASN A 63 7.76 -12.99 -13.14
CA ASN A 63 8.93 -12.17 -13.45
C ASN A 63 9.25 -11.19 -12.31
N VAL A 64 8.39 -11.16 -11.29
CA VAL A 64 8.56 -10.34 -10.09
C VAL A 64 8.65 -8.85 -10.48
N GLN A 65 7.75 -8.46 -11.38
CA GLN A 65 7.74 -7.15 -12.03
C GLN A 65 6.38 -6.46 -11.89
N SER A 66 6.42 -5.14 -11.76
CA SER A 66 5.25 -4.29 -11.86
C SER A 66 5.02 -3.95 -13.33
N VAL A 67 3.96 -4.47 -13.94
CA VAL A 67 3.65 -4.23 -15.35
C VAL A 67 2.61 -3.11 -15.44
N MET A 68 2.98 -2.00 -16.09
CA MET A 68 2.11 -0.82 -16.21
C MET A 68 0.79 -1.18 -16.89
N ALA A 69 -0.32 -0.77 -16.28
CA ALA A 69 -1.63 -0.88 -16.89
C ALA A 69 -1.69 0.03 -18.13
N ARG A 70 -2.28 -0.48 -19.21
CA ARG A 70 -2.42 0.29 -20.47
C ARG A 70 -3.40 1.45 -20.34
N SER A 71 -4.28 1.44 -19.35
CA SER A 71 -5.24 2.52 -19.12
C SER A 71 -4.74 3.47 -18.04
N VAL A 72 -4.63 4.76 -18.40
CA VAL A 72 -4.55 5.82 -17.40
C VAL A 72 -5.97 6.06 -16.87
N PRO A 73 -6.18 6.07 -15.54
CA PRO A 73 -7.44 6.45 -14.93
C PRO A 73 -7.89 7.85 -15.39
N ARG A 74 -9.15 8.19 -15.10
CA ARG A 74 -9.63 9.57 -15.26
C ARG A 74 -8.68 10.53 -14.54
N VAL A 75 -8.51 11.72 -15.09
CA VAL A 75 -7.68 12.77 -14.49
C VAL A 75 -8.58 13.72 -13.70
N ALA A 76 -8.18 14.10 -12.49
CA ALA A 76 -8.83 15.11 -11.68
C ALA A 76 -8.12 16.46 -11.86
N GLY A 77 -8.88 17.54 -12.08
CA GLY A 77 -8.36 18.91 -12.18
C GLY A 77 -8.41 19.49 -13.60
N GLY A 78 -7.69 20.59 -13.80
CA GLY A 78 -7.75 21.42 -14.99
C GLY A 78 -6.71 21.09 -16.08
N THR A 79 -6.74 21.86 -17.16
CA THR A 79 -5.88 21.68 -18.34
C THR A 79 -4.59 22.50 -18.32
N GLY A 80 -4.38 23.33 -17.30
CA GLY A 80 -3.20 24.20 -17.13
C GLY A 80 -1.92 23.42 -16.86
N GLY A 81 -0.80 24.14 -16.79
CA GLY A 81 0.52 23.57 -16.51
C GLY A 81 1.11 22.70 -17.64
N ALA A 82 2.28 22.15 -17.38
CA ALA A 82 2.98 21.21 -18.26
C ALA A 82 2.80 19.77 -17.76
N ARG A 83 2.90 18.79 -18.67
CA ARG A 83 2.81 17.37 -18.30
C ARG A 83 3.91 17.03 -17.31
N ASN A 84 3.55 16.29 -16.26
CA ASN A 84 4.48 15.78 -15.27
C ASN A 84 4.10 14.33 -14.93
N GLN A 85 5.10 13.51 -14.62
CA GLN A 85 4.95 12.09 -14.33
C GLN A 85 6.10 11.62 -13.45
N GLN A 86 5.78 10.85 -12.40
CA GLN A 86 6.76 10.03 -11.70
C GLN A 86 6.22 8.62 -11.52
N THR A 87 7.13 7.66 -11.56
CA THR A 87 6.83 6.25 -11.40
C THR A 87 7.83 5.66 -10.43
N CYS A 88 7.33 4.83 -9.53
CA CYS A 88 8.08 4.03 -8.60
C CYS A 88 9.01 3.08 -9.36
N PRO A 89 10.20 2.77 -8.82
CA PRO A 89 11.05 1.74 -9.38
C PRO A 89 10.31 0.40 -9.55
N ASP A 90 10.73 -0.41 -10.52
CA ASP A 90 10.17 -1.75 -10.72
C ASP A 90 10.24 -2.58 -9.43
N GLY A 91 9.21 -3.38 -9.17
CA GLY A 91 9.15 -4.18 -7.95
C GLY A 91 8.69 -3.41 -6.71
N THR A 92 8.32 -2.13 -6.84
CA THR A 92 7.84 -1.30 -5.74
C THR A 92 6.44 -0.74 -6.02
N ALA A 93 5.76 -0.31 -4.96
CA ALA A 93 4.46 0.37 -5.03
C ALA A 93 4.42 1.56 -4.08
N LEU A 94 3.49 2.47 -4.35
CA LEU A 94 3.23 3.62 -3.50
C LEU A 94 2.53 3.14 -2.22
N MET A 95 3.18 3.35 -1.07
CA MET A 95 2.65 2.94 0.24
C MET A 95 2.46 4.10 1.21
N SER A 96 3.04 5.26 0.90
CA SER A 96 2.83 6.48 1.69
C SER A 96 3.09 7.72 0.85
N TRP A 97 2.57 8.85 1.31
CA TRP A 97 2.92 10.15 0.75
C TRP A 97 2.73 11.31 1.73
N LYS A 98 3.17 12.48 1.31
CA LYS A 98 2.93 13.76 1.96
C LYS A 98 2.46 14.77 0.91
N VAL A 99 1.37 15.47 1.19
CA VAL A 99 0.88 16.57 0.33
C VAL A 99 1.40 17.89 0.89
N GLU A 100 2.13 18.65 0.07
CA GLU A 100 2.58 19.99 0.41
C GLU A 100 1.57 21.01 -0.09
N LYS A 101 1.22 21.95 0.78
CA LYS A 101 0.21 22.98 0.49
C LYS A 101 0.77 24.37 0.57
N VAL A 102 0.08 25.25 -0.14
CA VAL A 102 0.36 26.68 -0.21
C VAL A 102 -0.95 27.46 -0.12
N LEU A 103 -0.87 28.60 0.57
CA LEU A 103 -2.00 29.48 0.81
C LEU A 103 -1.88 30.70 -0.10
N VAL A 104 -2.93 30.98 -0.86
CA VAL A 104 -3.06 32.15 -1.73
C VAL A 104 -4.42 32.76 -1.46
N ASN A 105 -4.44 34.00 -0.93
CA ASN A 105 -5.68 34.72 -0.60
C ASN A 105 -6.66 33.84 0.20
N ASP A 106 -6.17 33.22 1.28
CA ASP A 106 -6.90 32.31 2.17
C ASP A 106 -7.39 30.98 1.56
N ALA A 107 -7.10 30.71 0.28
CA ALA A 107 -7.35 29.42 -0.36
C ALA A 107 -6.10 28.53 -0.33
N ALA A 108 -6.27 27.25 0.03
CA ALA A 108 -5.20 26.27 0.06
C ALA A 108 -5.15 25.42 -1.22
N TYR A 109 -3.99 25.33 -1.84
CA TYR A 109 -3.75 24.55 -3.05
C TYR A 109 -2.68 23.48 -2.82
N ALA A 110 -2.82 22.34 -3.47
CA ALA A 110 -1.79 21.32 -3.47
C ALA A 110 -0.64 21.77 -4.40
N SER A 111 0.56 21.87 -3.83
CA SER A 111 1.77 22.36 -4.52
C SER A 111 2.72 21.24 -4.91
N ALA A 112 2.75 20.16 -4.14
CA ALA A 112 3.50 18.96 -4.45
C ALA A 112 2.93 17.74 -3.72
N VAL A 113 3.16 16.55 -4.28
CA VAL A 113 2.96 15.27 -3.60
C VAL A 113 4.30 14.56 -3.52
N VAL A 114 4.77 14.29 -2.31
CA VAL A 114 6.00 13.55 -2.06
C VAL A 114 5.63 12.13 -1.67
N SER A 115 5.81 11.18 -2.58
CA SER A 115 5.44 9.78 -2.42
C SER A 115 6.64 8.94 -2.00
N GLN A 116 6.41 7.91 -1.19
CA GLN A 116 7.41 6.89 -0.88
C GLN A 116 6.96 5.56 -1.48
N CYS A 117 7.81 5.03 -2.35
CA CYS A 117 7.66 3.70 -2.92
C CYS A 117 8.38 2.69 -2.04
N ARG A 118 7.80 1.51 -1.82
CA ARG A 118 8.45 0.42 -1.08
C ARG A 118 8.38 -0.88 -1.86
N SER A 119 9.35 -1.76 -1.60
CA SER A 119 9.38 -3.09 -2.17
C SER A 119 8.07 -3.79 -1.89
N LEU A 120 7.48 -4.28 -2.96
CA LEU A 120 6.34 -5.15 -2.85
C LEU A 120 6.80 -6.47 -2.18
N LEU A 121 7.93 -6.99 -2.58
CA LEU A 121 8.45 -8.24 -2.04
C LEU A 121 8.90 -8.05 -0.58
N PRO A 122 8.53 -8.96 0.33
CA PRO A 122 9.14 -8.98 1.65
C PRO A 122 10.64 -9.32 1.55
N PRO A 123 11.45 -9.16 2.61
CA PRO A 123 11.17 -8.12 3.60
C PRO A 123 11.03 -6.79 2.83
N HIS A 124 10.04 -5.96 3.17
CA HIS A 124 9.77 -4.68 2.48
C HIS A 124 10.91 -3.63 2.64
N ALA A 125 12.10 -4.09 3.01
CA ALA A 125 13.34 -3.37 3.14
C ALA A 125 14.14 -3.44 1.83
N GLN A 126 14.11 -2.39 1.02
CA GLN A 126 15.13 -1.33 1.10
C GLN A 126 14.86 -0.17 0.14
N GLU A 127 15.39 0.98 0.57
CA GLU A 127 15.29 2.36 0.11
C GLU A 127 13.89 2.82 -0.37
N PRO A 128 13.17 3.62 0.45
CA PRO A 128 11.99 4.28 -0.04
C PRO A 128 12.38 5.13 -1.26
N GLY A 129 11.92 4.74 -2.44
CA GLY A 129 12.02 5.59 -3.61
C GLY A 129 11.17 6.83 -3.32
N VAL A 130 11.81 7.95 -2.99
CA VAL A 130 11.11 9.20 -2.75
C VAL A 130 10.89 9.86 -4.10
N LEU A 131 9.62 9.99 -4.48
CA LEU A 131 9.22 10.69 -5.69
C LEU A 131 8.57 12.01 -5.31
N ARG A 132 8.82 13.06 -6.09
CA ARG A 132 8.15 14.35 -5.92
C ARG A 132 7.39 14.71 -7.18
N TYR A 133 6.06 14.75 -7.07
CA TYR A 133 5.19 15.37 -8.06
C TYR A 133 5.15 16.89 -7.84
N ALA A 134 5.34 17.67 -8.89
CA ALA A 134 5.26 19.14 -8.87
C ALA A 134 6.28 19.85 -7.95
N GLY A 135 6.05 21.14 -7.71
CA GLY A 135 6.86 21.96 -6.79
C GLY A 135 8.14 22.58 -7.38
N ALA A 136 8.28 22.64 -8.71
CA ALA A 136 9.45 23.24 -9.38
C ALA A 136 9.32 24.75 -9.67
N GLY A 137 8.12 25.34 -9.52
CA GLY A 137 7.86 26.73 -9.93
C GLY A 137 6.96 27.56 -9.02
N GLY A 138 6.50 27.00 -7.88
CA GLY A 138 5.68 27.71 -6.89
C GLY A 138 6.50 28.15 -5.67
N PRO A 139 6.05 29.15 -4.89
CA PRO A 139 6.67 29.46 -3.60
C PRO A 139 6.65 28.23 -2.67
N PRO A 140 7.67 28.04 -1.82
CA PRO A 140 7.75 26.88 -0.94
C PRO A 140 6.50 26.76 -0.07
N GLY A 141 5.94 25.54 -0.02
CA GLY A 141 4.73 25.25 0.75
C GLY A 141 4.90 25.62 2.22
N ARG A 142 3.85 26.17 2.84
CA ARG A 142 3.92 26.76 4.19
C ARG A 142 3.65 25.77 5.32
N GLN A 143 3.32 24.52 5.02
CA GLN A 143 3.11 23.51 6.06
C GLN A 143 3.28 22.09 5.51
N PRO A 144 4.20 21.28 6.06
CA PRO A 144 4.19 19.84 5.84
C PRO A 144 2.96 19.26 6.54
N LEU A 145 2.07 18.62 5.78
CA LEU A 145 1.03 17.77 6.36
C LEU A 145 1.65 16.47 6.90
N PRO A 146 1.00 15.79 7.86
CA PRO A 146 1.45 14.48 8.31
C PRO A 146 1.52 13.50 7.13
N GLN A 147 2.53 12.63 7.15
CA GLN A 147 2.67 11.57 6.16
C GLN A 147 1.50 10.59 6.30
N GLU A 148 0.77 10.39 5.22
CA GLU A 148 -0.28 9.39 5.11
C GLU A 148 0.37 8.06 4.70
N ASN A 149 0.04 6.97 5.38
CA ASN A 149 0.59 5.64 5.12
C ASN A 149 -0.56 4.65 4.94
N CYS A 150 -0.42 3.72 3.99
CA CYS A 150 -1.26 2.55 3.99
C CYS A 150 -0.99 1.69 5.24
N PRO A 151 -2.00 0.98 5.75
CA PRO A 151 -1.82 -0.03 6.78
C PRO A 151 -0.78 -1.09 6.38
N ALA A 152 -0.25 -1.83 7.36
CA ALA A 152 0.60 -2.99 7.09
C ALA A 152 -0.13 -3.99 6.18
N GLY A 153 0.58 -4.61 5.22
CA GLY A 153 -0.02 -5.48 4.21
C GLY A 153 -0.79 -4.77 3.09
N GLN A 154 -0.85 -3.44 3.08
CA GLN A 154 -1.62 -2.68 2.10
C GLN A 154 -0.77 -1.73 1.27
N VAL A 155 -1.18 -1.53 0.02
CA VAL A 155 -0.60 -0.58 -0.94
C VAL A 155 -1.68 0.37 -1.42
N ALA A 156 -1.28 1.51 -1.99
CA ALA A 156 -2.25 2.38 -2.63
C ALA A 156 -2.87 1.67 -3.85
N THR A 157 -4.19 1.63 -3.93
CA THR A 157 -4.99 1.06 -5.03
C THR A 157 -5.76 2.12 -5.80
N GLY A 158 -5.76 3.37 -5.33
CA GLY A 158 -6.45 4.47 -5.96
C GLY A 158 -6.09 5.82 -5.33
N VAL A 159 -6.66 6.87 -5.90
CA VAL A 159 -6.45 8.24 -5.47
C VAL A 159 -7.79 8.98 -5.41
N HIS A 160 -8.06 9.63 -4.28
CA HIS A 160 -9.08 10.66 -4.14
C HIS A 160 -8.44 12.03 -4.32
N ALA A 161 -8.97 12.84 -5.23
CA ALA A 161 -8.53 14.22 -5.41
C ALA A 161 -9.70 15.18 -5.22
N TRP A 162 -9.47 16.25 -4.46
CA TRP A 162 -10.36 17.40 -4.38
C TRP A 162 -9.83 18.49 -5.29
N VAL A 163 -10.75 19.18 -5.95
CA VAL A 163 -10.45 20.27 -6.88
C VAL A 163 -11.13 21.55 -6.42
N SER A 164 -10.56 22.69 -6.80
CA SER A 164 -11.17 24.00 -6.59
C SER A 164 -12.59 24.05 -7.17
N HIS A 165 -13.39 25.01 -6.71
CA HIS A 165 -14.78 25.17 -7.16
C HIS A 165 -14.90 25.31 -8.70
N ASP A 166 -13.93 25.97 -9.33
CA ASP A 166 -13.82 26.11 -10.79
C ASP A 166 -13.14 24.91 -11.49
N GLN A 167 -12.80 23.86 -10.73
CA GLN A 167 -12.16 22.61 -11.16
C GLN A 167 -10.78 22.79 -11.83
N ARG A 168 -10.13 23.94 -11.61
CA ARG A 168 -8.86 24.25 -12.27
C ARG A 168 -7.63 23.68 -11.56
N PHE A 169 -7.69 23.55 -10.24
CA PHE A 169 -6.54 23.16 -9.42
C PHE A 169 -6.91 22.08 -8.43
N VAL A 170 -5.94 21.22 -8.12
CA VAL A 170 -6.05 20.23 -7.05
C VAL A 170 -5.78 20.91 -5.71
N THR A 171 -6.65 20.69 -4.73
CA THR A 171 -6.59 21.31 -3.40
C THR A 171 -6.20 20.31 -2.31
N GLU A 172 -6.52 19.04 -2.49
CA GLU A 172 -6.19 17.93 -1.59
C GLU A 172 -6.08 16.63 -2.37
N VAL A 173 -5.25 15.70 -1.88
CA VAL A 173 -5.14 14.35 -2.41
C VAL A 173 -5.07 13.35 -1.26
N LYS A 174 -5.83 12.26 -1.33
CA LYS A 174 -5.78 11.12 -0.39
C LYS A 174 -5.67 9.80 -1.14
N MET A 175 -5.04 8.83 -0.49
CA MET A 175 -4.75 7.54 -1.09
C MET A 175 -5.79 6.53 -0.61
N ASN A 176 -6.23 5.69 -1.55
CA ASN A 176 -7.03 4.52 -1.20
C ASN A 176 -6.10 3.35 -1.03
N CYS A 177 -6.22 2.67 0.11
CA CYS A 177 -5.40 1.53 0.45
C CYS A 177 -6.22 0.25 0.34
N GLY A 178 -5.60 -0.76 -0.25
CA GLY A 178 -6.14 -2.11 -0.36
C GLY A 178 -5.05 -3.14 -0.13
N PRO A 179 -5.43 -4.42 0.05
CA PRO A 179 -4.47 -5.51 0.18
C PRO A 179 -3.47 -5.46 -0.97
N ALA A 180 -2.18 -5.55 -0.63
CA ALA A 180 -1.16 -5.68 -1.64
C ALA A 180 -1.37 -6.99 -2.42
N PRO A 181 -1.05 -7.04 -3.73
CA PRO A 181 -1.26 -8.24 -4.54
C PRO A 181 -0.30 -9.39 -4.19
N PHE A 182 0.33 -9.38 -3.00
CA PHE A 182 1.10 -10.55 -2.56
C PHE A 182 0.20 -11.73 -2.42
N VAL A 183 0.77 -12.87 -2.80
CA VAL A 183 0.26 -14.18 -2.46
C VAL A 183 0.44 -14.33 -0.95
N HIS A 184 -0.48 -13.77 -0.16
CA HIS A 184 -0.62 -14.15 1.23
C HIS A 184 -0.76 -15.67 1.25
N SER A 185 0.28 -16.32 1.77
CA SER A 185 0.24 -17.76 1.97
C SER A 185 -0.18 -18.00 3.40
N ASP A 186 -1.50 -18.06 3.60
CA ASP A 186 -2.07 -18.46 4.88
C ASP A 186 -1.69 -19.90 5.15
N MET A 187 -0.65 -20.06 5.97
CA MET A 187 -0.21 -21.35 6.43
C MET A 187 -1.31 -21.95 7.30
N THR A 188 -1.87 -23.07 6.85
CA THR A 188 -2.87 -23.82 7.62
C THR A 188 -2.20 -24.97 8.35
N THR A 189 -2.60 -25.22 9.59
CA THR A 189 -2.01 -26.28 10.41
C THR A 189 -3.05 -27.31 10.84
N ARG A 190 -2.65 -28.59 10.90
CA ARG A 190 -3.45 -29.69 11.47
C ARG A 190 -2.61 -30.46 12.49
N SER A 191 -3.05 -30.47 13.75
CA SER A 191 -2.46 -31.32 14.78
C SER A 191 -2.95 -32.76 14.63
N ASN A 192 -2.04 -33.72 14.79
CA ASN A 192 -2.32 -35.15 14.68
C ASN A 192 -2.29 -35.81 16.08
N PRO A 193 -2.94 -36.97 16.28
CA PRO A 193 -3.02 -37.64 17.58
C PRO A 193 -1.68 -38.09 18.16
N ASP A 194 -0.67 -38.29 17.30
CA ASP A 194 0.69 -38.68 17.67
C ASP A 194 1.56 -37.50 18.13
N GLY A 195 0.98 -36.29 18.23
CA GLY A 195 1.67 -35.06 18.59
C GLY A 195 2.44 -34.43 17.44
N SER A 196 2.41 -35.00 16.23
CA SER A 196 2.91 -34.33 15.03
C SER A 196 1.95 -33.22 14.57
N VAL A 197 2.46 -32.27 13.80
CA VAL A 197 1.67 -31.19 13.20
C VAL A 197 1.96 -31.13 11.71
N THR A 198 0.91 -31.23 10.89
CA THR A 198 0.99 -30.99 9.45
C THR A 198 0.80 -29.51 9.15
N TYR A 199 1.76 -28.92 8.45
CA TYR A 199 1.71 -27.55 7.92
C TYR A 199 1.44 -27.59 6.42
N PHE A 200 0.41 -26.90 5.97
CA PHE A 200 0.06 -26.72 4.56
C PHE A 200 0.49 -25.34 4.09
N SER A 201 1.17 -25.28 2.94
CA SER A 201 1.88 -24.09 2.44
C SER A 201 2.74 -23.42 3.52
N PRO A 202 3.78 -24.11 4.05
CA PRO A 202 4.67 -23.56 5.07
C PRO A 202 5.19 -22.17 4.71
N THR A 203 5.09 -21.25 5.66
CA THR A 203 5.34 -19.82 5.47
C THR A 203 6.19 -19.28 6.61
N LEU A 204 7.15 -18.38 6.30
CA LEU A 204 7.83 -17.57 7.30
C LEU A 204 7.08 -16.26 7.48
N VAL A 205 6.60 -16.01 8.69
CA VAL A 205 5.90 -14.78 9.05
C VAL A 205 6.92 -13.73 9.53
N PHE A 206 6.78 -12.51 9.02
CA PHE A 206 7.57 -11.34 9.37
C PHE A 206 6.88 -10.52 10.49
N PRO A 207 7.58 -9.57 11.15
CA PRO A 207 7.01 -8.79 12.26
C PRO A 207 5.74 -7.98 11.91
N ASP A 208 5.57 -7.63 10.64
CA ASP A 208 4.39 -6.97 10.07
C ASP A 208 3.21 -7.93 9.83
N ARG A 209 3.34 -9.21 10.22
CA ARG A 209 2.38 -10.30 10.05
C ARG A 209 2.22 -10.79 8.60
N GLU A 210 3.12 -10.40 7.71
CA GLU A 210 3.14 -10.92 6.34
C GLU A 210 3.92 -12.23 6.25
N GLY A 211 3.58 -13.06 5.25
CA GLY A 211 4.14 -14.41 5.13
C GLY A 211 4.62 -14.74 3.72
N ILE A 212 5.88 -15.19 3.58
CA ILE A 212 6.39 -15.80 2.33
C ILE A 212 6.55 -17.31 2.53
N ARG A 213 6.17 -18.10 1.52
CA ARG A 213 6.38 -19.55 1.51
C ARG A 213 7.85 -19.94 1.65
N VAL A 214 8.11 -20.94 2.48
CA VAL A 214 9.45 -21.46 2.74
C VAL A 214 10.00 -22.13 1.49
N ASP A 215 11.21 -21.74 1.10
CA ASP A 215 11.94 -22.34 -0.01
C ASP A 215 12.25 -23.82 0.27
N TRP A 216 12.26 -24.62 -0.79
CA TRP A 216 12.62 -26.03 -0.74
C TRP A 216 14.06 -26.25 -0.23
N CYS A 217 14.93 -25.26 -0.38
CA CYS A 217 16.32 -25.27 0.07
C CYS A 217 16.51 -24.54 1.39
N ARG A 218 17.28 -25.15 2.28
CA ARG A 218 17.60 -24.57 3.59
C ARG A 218 18.51 -23.37 3.41
N ASP A 219 19.50 -23.56 2.53
CA ASP A 219 20.52 -22.60 2.14
C ASP A 219 20.36 -22.29 0.65
N TRP A 220 20.93 -21.18 0.18
CA TRP A 220 20.73 -20.76 -1.21
C TRP A 220 21.21 -21.84 -2.20
N ALA A 221 20.24 -22.47 -2.90
CA ALA A 221 20.47 -23.59 -3.81
C ALA A 221 21.21 -24.80 -3.19
N ALA A 222 21.15 -24.97 -1.86
CA ALA A 222 21.82 -26.05 -1.15
C ALA A 222 20.98 -26.58 0.02
N ASN A 223 21.27 -27.82 0.46
CA ASN A 223 20.59 -28.47 1.58
C ASN A 223 19.06 -28.48 1.42
N CYS A 224 18.59 -28.99 0.28
CA CYS A 224 17.19 -28.95 -0.12
C CYS A 224 16.41 -30.21 0.27
N GLY A 225 15.09 -30.07 0.42
CA GLY A 225 14.20 -31.13 0.91
C GLY A 225 14.29 -31.28 2.42
N ALA A 226 14.70 -32.46 2.90
CA ALA A 226 14.69 -32.79 4.32
C ALA A 226 15.41 -31.76 5.21
N PRO A 227 16.63 -31.27 4.89
CA PRO A 227 17.31 -30.31 5.76
C PRO A 227 16.56 -28.98 5.91
N ALA A 228 15.81 -28.57 4.89
CA ALA A 228 15.00 -27.36 4.92
C ALA A 228 13.68 -27.58 5.66
N ALA A 229 13.06 -28.74 5.47
CA ALA A 229 11.86 -29.16 6.20
C ALA A 229 12.14 -29.28 7.70
N ASP A 230 13.25 -29.88 8.09
CA ASP A 230 13.71 -29.98 9.49
C ASP A 230 13.94 -28.59 10.10
N ALA A 231 14.67 -27.72 9.39
CA ALA A 231 14.89 -26.35 9.82
C ALA A 231 13.57 -25.59 10.01
N PHE A 232 12.60 -25.79 9.11
CA PHE A 232 11.27 -25.23 9.26
C PHE A 232 10.58 -25.78 10.51
N CYS A 233 10.51 -27.10 10.70
CA CYS A 233 9.87 -27.68 11.89
C CYS A 233 10.50 -27.20 13.20
N HIS A 234 11.83 -27.10 13.25
CA HIS A 234 12.52 -26.54 14.41
C HIS A 234 12.20 -25.06 14.64
N SER A 235 12.03 -24.27 13.58
CA SER A 235 11.60 -22.87 13.70
C SER A 235 10.18 -22.73 14.27
N GLN A 236 9.35 -23.76 14.11
CA GLN A 236 8.02 -23.85 14.71
C GLN A 236 8.03 -24.45 16.13
N GLY A 237 9.21 -24.78 16.68
CA GLY A 237 9.35 -25.40 18.00
C GLY A 237 9.07 -26.91 18.03
N MET A 238 9.00 -27.56 16.87
CA MET A 238 8.74 -28.99 16.70
C MET A 238 10.03 -29.81 16.53
N GLY A 239 9.89 -31.14 16.42
CA GLY A 239 10.98 -32.06 16.08
C GLY A 239 11.38 -31.99 14.60
N ASN A 240 11.99 -33.05 14.09
CA ASN A 240 12.33 -33.17 12.66
C ASN A 240 11.07 -33.35 11.80
N ALA A 241 11.19 -33.07 10.50
CA ALA A 241 10.15 -33.38 9.54
C ALA A 241 10.04 -34.91 9.35
N ALA A 242 8.81 -35.42 9.45
CA ALA A 242 8.49 -36.82 9.20
C ALA A 242 8.21 -37.07 7.70
N SER A 243 7.52 -36.13 7.04
CA SER A 243 7.25 -36.17 5.60
C SER A 243 7.05 -34.76 5.05
N PHE A 244 7.26 -34.57 3.75
CA PHE A 244 7.07 -33.28 3.10
C PHE A 244 6.88 -33.42 1.58
N ASP A 245 6.10 -32.53 1.00
CA ASP A 245 5.78 -32.50 -0.43
C ASP A 245 6.27 -31.18 -1.05
N VAL A 246 6.77 -31.26 -2.29
CA VAL A 246 7.28 -30.10 -3.03
C VAL A 246 6.23 -29.57 -4.00
N LYS A 247 6.12 -28.25 -4.09
CA LYS A 247 5.45 -27.54 -5.18
C LYS A 247 6.49 -26.75 -5.97
N ALA A 248 6.62 -27.09 -7.24
CA ALA A 248 7.51 -26.41 -8.18
C ALA A 248 6.86 -25.18 -8.81
N ASP A 249 7.68 -24.39 -9.49
CA ASP A 249 7.30 -23.24 -10.31
C ASP A 249 6.44 -22.22 -9.56
N VAL A 250 6.81 -22.00 -8.30
CA VAL A 250 6.21 -20.93 -7.50
C VAL A 250 6.96 -19.62 -7.74
N PRO A 251 6.26 -18.49 -7.73
CA PRO A 251 6.84 -17.21 -8.11
C PRO A 251 7.83 -16.66 -7.08
N LEU A 252 7.62 -17.01 -5.81
CA LEU A 252 8.36 -16.42 -4.70
C LEU A 252 8.49 -17.41 -3.54
N THR A 253 9.71 -17.55 -3.05
CA THR A 253 10.01 -18.33 -1.83
C THR A 253 11.11 -17.67 -1.02
N ILE A 254 11.19 -18.01 0.26
CA ILE A 254 12.22 -17.52 1.16
C ILE A 254 13.06 -18.66 1.73
N VAL A 255 14.37 -18.55 1.56
CA VAL A 255 15.37 -19.46 2.12
C VAL A 255 15.44 -19.25 3.63
N ILE A 256 15.17 -20.31 4.40
CA ILE A 256 14.98 -20.20 5.85
C ILE A 256 16.24 -19.75 6.61
N SER A 257 17.44 -20.17 6.18
CA SER A 257 18.69 -19.84 6.88
C SER A 257 19.12 -18.38 6.67
N SER A 258 19.09 -17.94 5.42
CA SER A 258 19.67 -16.65 5.00
C SER A 258 18.63 -15.55 4.83
N ARG A 259 17.33 -15.90 4.86
CA ARG A 259 16.21 -15.02 4.51
C ARG A 259 16.32 -14.42 3.10
N ARG A 260 17.16 -15.00 2.24
CA ARG A 260 17.25 -14.65 0.81
C ARG A 260 16.01 -15.15 0.09
N ILE A 261 15.62 -14.43 -0.96
CA ILE A 261 14.38 -14.68 -1.67
C ILE A 261 14.66 -15.15 -3.08
N CYS A 262 14.06 -16.28 -3.44
CA CYS A 262 14.05 -16.78 -4.81
C CYS A 262 12.89 -16.10 -5.56
N ARG A 263 13.24 -15.45 -6.68
CA ARG A 263 12.34 -14.62 -7.51
C ARG A 263 12.38 -15.04 -9.00
N GLN A 264 12.95 -16.20 -9.28
CA GLN A 264 13.23 -16.67 -10.64
C GLN A 264 12.26 -17.78 -11.04
N GLN A 265 12.17 -18.07 -12.33
CA GLN A 265 11.52 -19.30 -12.78
C GLN A 265 12.24 -20.51 -12.19
N GLY A 266 11.46 -21.48 -11.67
CA GLY A 266 11.98 -22.69 -11.06
C GLY A 266 12.20 -22.63 -9.54
N CYS A 267 11.77 -21.57 -8.85
CA CYS A 267 11.70 -21.61 -7.38
C CYS A 267 10.75 -22.74 -6.94
N LYS A 268 11.15 -23.42 -5.86
CA LYS A 268 10.39 -24.54 -5.29
C LYS A 268 10.11 -24.25 -3.84
N THR A 269 8.94 -24.66 -3.38
CA THR A 269 8.49 -24.50 -1.99
C THR A 269 7.93 -25.83 -1.50
N PHE A 270 7.75 -25.92 -0.20
CA PHE A 270 6.92 -26.96 0.38
C PHE A 270 5.44 -26.71 0.10
N GLU A 271 4.72 -27.72 -0.38
CA GLU A 271 3.25 -27.77 -0.35
C GLU A 271 2.73 -28.20 1.01
N ARG A 272 3.43 -29.16 1.62
CA ARG A 272 3.08 -29.74 2.93
C ARG A 272 4.35 -30.15 3.66
N VAL A 273 4.40 -29.96 4.98
CA VAL A 273 5.44 -30.51 5.86
C VAL A 273 4.77 -31.08 7.11
N ASP A 274 5.01 -32.36 7.39
CA ASP A 274 4.63 -32.97 8.66
C ASP A 274 5.81 -32.85 9.63
N CYS A 275 5.65 -32.07 10.68
CA CYS A 275 6.63 -31.92 11.74
C CYS A 275 6.33 -32.90 12.87
N GLY A 276 7.31 -33.76 13.21
CA GLY A 276 7.17 -34.69 14.32
C GLY A 276 7.09 -33.98 15.67
N ALA A 277 6.49 -34.66 16.65
CA ALA A 277 6.48 -34.19 18.03
C ALA A 277 7.91 -33.92 18.53
N ARG A 278 8.07 -32.87 19.34
CA ARG A 278 9.33 -32.60 20.02
C ARG A 278 9.57 -33.72 21.04
N LYS A 279 10.68 -34.45 20.89
CA LYS A 279 11.13 -35.46 21.86
C LYS A 279 11.86 -34.80 23.02
#